data_AF-A0A955EJ48-F1
#
_entry.id   AF-A0A955EJ48-F1
#
_cell.length_a   1.000
_cell.length_b   1.000
_cell.length_c   1.000
_cell.angle_alpha   90.00
_cell.angle_beta   90.00
_cell.angle_gamma   90.00
#
_symmetry.space_group_name_H-M   'P 1'
#
loop_
_entity.id
_entity.type
_entity.pdbx_description
1 polymer ?
#
loop_
_entity_poly.entity_id
_entity_poly.type
_entity_poly.pdbx_seq_one_letter_code
_entity_poly.pdbx_strand_id
1 'polypeptide(L)'
;MSLRPLLEGGVAPERAYLYWEMFNGAHRYIQAARIGDMKALRRRGNRPDDSVELYDLGSDPGETTDLAGVAAYCGVLNELKGLMNTARVTPELNPDGDLELVPLLIEPCCAGDVNASGAVDFDDLNLTLEFWGQPHEHADIDGNGIVDISDLNEVLDGWLLGCGG
;
A
#
# COMPACT_ATOMS: atom_id res chain seq x y z
N MET A 1 -12.96 13.40 -18.95
CA MET A 1 -13.97 12.42 -19.44
C MET A 1 -15.34 12.81 -18.91
N SER A 2 -16.43 12.60 -19.66
CA SER A 2 -17.79 13.02 -19.27
C SER A 2 -18.63 11.84 -18.78
N LEU A 3 -19.49 12.07 -17.78
CA LEU A 3 -20.50 11.12 -17.31
C LEU A 3 -21.81 11.16 -18.11
N ARG A 4 -21.95 12.11 -19.05
CA ARG A 4 -23.19 12.27 -19.83
C ARG A 4 -23.69 10.97 -20.48
N PRO A 5 -22.86 10.16 -21.15
CA PRO A 5 -23.35 8.93 -21.80
C PRO A 5 -24.02 7.98 -20.81
N LEU A 6 -23.47 7.85 -19.60
CA LEU A 6 -24.05 7.05 -18.53
C LEU A 6 -25.41 7.60 -18.08
N LEU A 7 -25.51 8.91 -17.89
CA LEU A 7 -26.74 9.56 -17.45
C LEU A 7 -27.86 9.49 -18.50
N GLU A 8 -27.51 9.34 -19.78
CA GLU A 8 -28.43 9.13 -20.90
C GLU A 8 -28.78 7.64 -21.12
N GLY A 9 -28.35 6.74 -20.22
CA GLY A 9 -28.62 5.30 -20.26
C GLY A 9 -27.58 4.47 -21.03
N GLY A 10 -26.48 5.09 -21.47
CA GLY A 10 -25.33 4.43 -22.06
C GLY A 10 -24.37 3.83 -21.04
N VAL A 11 -23.24 3.32 -21.52
CA VAL A 11 -22.23 2.65 -20.69
C VAL A 11 -21.43 3.68 -19.89
N ALA A 12 -21.09 3.32 -18.64
CA ALA A 12 -20.22 4.13 -17.82
C ALA A 12 -18.83 4.24 -18.46
N PRO A 13 -18.22 5.43 -18.49
CA PRO A 13 -16.84 5.55 -18.90
C PRO A 13 -15.93 4.73 -17.97
N GLU A 14 -15.14 3.82 -18.54
CA GLU A 14 -14.13 3.07 -17.79
C GLU A 14 -12.99 3.99 -17.33
N ARG A 15 -12.45 3.69 -16.16
CA ARG A 15 -11.36 4.43 -15.53
C ARG A 15 -10.37 3.41 -14.99
N ALA A 16 -9.08 3.62 -15.27
CA ALA A 16 -8.04 2.76 -14.70
C ALA A 16 -7.99 2.87 -13.17
N TYR A 17 -8.30 4.06 -12.63
CA TYR A 17 -8.28 4.32 -11.20
C TYR A 17 -9.25 5.44 -10.80
N LEU A 18 -9.52 5.54 -9.50
CA LEU A 18 -10.13 6.70 -8.86
C LEU A 18 -9.12 7.33 -7.90
N TYR A 19 -8.95 8.65 -8.01
CA TYR A 19 -8.11 9.44 -7.11
C TYR A 19 -8.95 10.58 -6.53
N TRP A 20 -8.80 10.85 -5.23
CA TRP A 20 -9.35 12.04 -4.61
C TRP A 20 -8.50 12.52 -3.44
N GLU A 21 -8.61 13.80 -3.14
CA GLU A 21 -7.98 14.44 -1.99
C GLU A 21 -8.98 15.34 -1.27
N MET A 22 -8.80 15.48 0.04
CA MET A 22 -9.56 16.41 0.86
C MET A 22 -8.61 17.21 1.73
N PHE A 23 -8.76 18.53 1.70
CA PHE A 23 -8.08 19.45 2.59
C PHE A 23 -9.08 20.07 3.56
N ASN A 24 -8.85 19.91 4.85
CA ASN A 24 -9.70 20.48 5.91
C ASN A 24 -8.85 21.22 6.96
N GLY A 25 -8.29 22.36 6.55
CA GLY A 25 -7.49 23.25 7.38
C GLY A 25 -6.02 22.81 7.54
N ALA A 26 -5.26 23.54 8.36
CA ALA A 26 -3.79 23.50 8.40
C ALA A 26 -3.13 22.12 8.64
N HIS A 27 -3.86 21.12 9.12
CA HIS A 27 -3.29 19.82 9.53
C HIS A 27 -4.09 18.58 9.10
N ARG A 28 -5.08 18.72 8.22
CA ARG A 28 -5.87 17.55 7.74
C ARG A 28 -5.90 17.53 6.23
N TYR A 29 -4.89 16.88 5.68
CA TYR A 29 -4.87 16.45 4.29
C TYR A 29 -5.12 14.95 4.26
N ILE A 30 -6.09 14.53 3.47
CA ILE A 30 -6.43 13.13 3.23
C ILE A 30 -6.33 12.88 1.74
N GLN A 31 -5.75 11.75 1.35
CA GLN A 31 -5.60 11.34 -0.03
C GLN A 31 -6.02 9.88 -0.17
N ALA A 32 -6.71 9.56 -1.25
CA ALA A 32 -7.07 8.19 -1.55
C ALA A 32 -6.86 7.87 -3.03
N ALA A 33 -6.45 6.64 -3.27
CA ALA A 33 -6.29 6.05 -4.59
C ALA A 33 -7.01 4.69 -4.59
N ARG A 34 -7.68 4.35 -5.69
CA ARG A 34 -8.33 3.05 -5.86
C ARG A 34 -8.09 2.51 -7.27
N ILE A 35 -7.66 1.25 -7.35
CA ILE A 35 -7.55 0.46 -8.58
C ILE A 35 -8.30 -0.84 -8.34
N GLY A 36 -9.28 -1.16 -9.19
CA GLY A 36 -10.16 -2.30 -8.97
C GLY A 36 -10.82 -2.24 -7.59
N ASP A 37 -10.62 -3.26 -6.76
CA ASP A 37 -11.11 -3.32 -5.38
C ASP A 37 -10.10 -2.86 -4.33
N MET A 38 -8.83 -2.65 -4.72
CA MET A 38 -7.80 -2.18 -3.80
C MET A 38 -7.88 -0.67 -3.63
N LYS A 39 -7.98 -0.22 -2.38
CA LYS A 39 -8.02 1.20 -2.01
C LYS A 39 -6.90 1.50 -1.02
N ALA A 40 -6.07 2.46 -1.37
CA ALA A 40 -5.09 3.05 -0.46
C ALA A 40 -5.61 4.37 0.12
N LEU A 41 -5.34 4.63 1.40
CA LEU A 41 -5.76 5.83 2.12
C LEU A 41 -4.61 6.41 2.94
N ARG A 42 -4.19 7.64 2.61
CA ARG A 42 -3.30 8.46 3.43
C ARG A 42 -4.16 9.40 4.27
N ARG A 43 -4.36 9.09 5.55
CA ARG A 43 -5.23 9.88 6.45
C ARG A 43 -4.61 11.18 6.96
N ARG A 44 -3.28 11.25 6.97
CA ARG A 44 -2.53 12.41 7.48
C ARG A 44 -1.32 12.66 6.61
N GLY A 45 -1.09 13.93 6.31
CA GLY A 45 0.05 14.35 5.50
C GLY A 45 -0.16 14.16 4.00
N ASN A 46 0.79 14.65 3.22
CA ASN A 46 0.77 14.67 1.75
C ASN A 46 2.13 14.39 1.12
N ARG A 47 3.07 13.87 1.91
CA ARG A 47 4.43 13.52 1.51
C ARG A 47 4.45 12.06 1.02
N PRO A 48 5.35 11.73 0.08
CA PRO A 48 5.55 10.36 -0.38
C PRO A 48 5.66 9.31 0.74
N ASP A 49 6.39 9.65 1.80
CA ASP A 49 6.73 8.73 2.90
C ASP A 49 5.69 8.71 4.04
N ASP A 50 4.64 9.52 3.95
CA ASP A 50 3.57 9.49 4.96
C ASP A 50 2.83 8.14 4.91
N SER A 51 2.44 7.63 6.09
CA SER A 51 1.79 6.34 6.24
C SER A 51 0.52 6.22 5.39
N VAL A 52 0.35 5.05 4.78
CA VAL A 52 -0.79 4.73 3.91
C VAL A 52 -1.39 3.43 4.37
N GLU A 53 -2.69 3.44 4.59
CA GLU A 53 -3.52 2.26 4.88
C GLU A 53 -3.96 1.63 3.56
N LEU A 54 -4.19 0.33 3.53
CA LEU A 54 -4.65 -0.42 2.36
C LEU A 54 -5.86 -1.27 2.69
N TYR A 55 -6.87 -1.24 1.82
CA TYR A 55 -8.12 -1.97 2.00
C TYR A 55 -8.49 -2.73 0.72
N ASP A 56 -8.97 -3.97 0.87
CA ASP A 56 -9.62 -4.73 -0.20
C ASP A 56 -11.14 -4.56 -0.08
N LEU A 57 -11.74 -3.76 -0.96
CA LEU A 57 -13.18 -3.46 -0.94
C LEU A 57 -14.05 -4.61 -1.46
N GLY A 58 -13.45 -5.62 -2.09
CA GLY A 58 -14.16 -6.80 -2.58
C GLY A 58 -14.51 -7.75 -1.44
N SER A 59 -13.57 -7.95 -0.52
CA SER A 59 -13.74 -8.78 0.68
C SER A 59 -14.16 -7.98 1.92
N ASP A 60 -13.70 -6.73 2.05
CA ASP A 60 -13.95 -5.82 3.17
C ASP A 60 -14.49 -4.45 2.70
N PRO A 61 -15.77 -4.38 2.25
CA PRO A 61 -16.39 -3.12 1.85
C PRO A 61 -16.55 -2.12 3.01
N GLY A 62 -16.33 -2.56 4.26
CA GLY A 62 -16.39 -1.74 5.46
C GLY A 62 -15.09 -1.02 5.80
N GLU A 63 -13.98 -1.33 5.11
CA GLU A 63 -12.64 -0.80 5.40
C GLU A 63 -12.25 -1.02 6.88
N THR A 64 -12.49 -2.24 7.37
CA THR A 64 -12.28 -2.66 8.76
C THR A 64 -10.91 -3.28 9.00
N THR A 65 -10.26 -3.81 7.95
CA THR A 65 -8.95 -4.46 8.04
C THR A 65 -7.92 -3.71 7.20
N ASP A 66 -6.91 -3.14 7.85
CA ASP A 66 -5.77 -2.53 7.16
C ASP A 66 -4.77 -3.61 6.73
N LEU A 67 -4.50 -3.67 5.43
CA LEU A 67 -3.60 -4.63 4.77
C LEU A 67 -2.23 -4.02 4.47
N ALA A 68 -1.96 -2.77 4.85
CA ALA A 68 -0.72 -2.10 4.51
C ALA A 68 0.53 -2.76 5.11
N GLY A 69 0.37 -3.46 6.24
CA GLY A 69 1.42 -4.23 6.91
C GLY A 69 1.59 -5.66 6.41
N VAL A 70 0.72 -6.14 5.51
CA VAL A 70 0.71 -7.50 5.00
C VAL A 70 1.54 -7.57 3.72
N ALA A 71 2.61 -8.35 3.76
CA ALA A 71 3.66 -8.28 2.74
C ALA A 71 3.19 -8.74 1.35
N ALA A 72 2.23 -9.67 1.29
CA ALA A 72 1.57 -10.07 0.03
C ALA A 72 0.93 -8.89 -0.74
N TYR A 73 0.52 -7.82 -0.04
CA TYR A 73 -0.12 -6.65 -0.62
C TYR A 73 0.83 -5.48 -0.89
N CYS A 74 2.11 -5.60 -0.54
CA CYS A 74 3.04 -4.49 -0.69
C CYS A 74 3.15 -4.01 -2.15
N GLY A 75 3.07 -4.91 -3.15
CA GLY A 75 3.18 -4.54 -4.56
C GLY A 75 2.09 -3.56 -4.99
N VAL A 76 0.84 -3.86 -4.65
CA VAL A 76 -0.30 -2.99 -4.95
C VAL A 76 -0.32 -1.74 -4.06
N LEU A 77 0.17 -1.83 -2.81
CA LEU A 77 0.37 -0.66 -1.96
C LEU A 77 1.34 0.33 -2.62
N ASN A 78 2.47 -0.15 -3.14
CA ASN A 78 3.47 0.68 -3.79
C ASN A 78 2.96 1.27 -5.11
N GLU A 79 2.19 0.51 -5.89
CA GLU A 79 1.52 1.03 -7.09
C GLU A 79 0.56 2.18 -6.73
N LEU A 80 -0.30 2.00 -5.72
CA LEU A 80 -1.25 3.01 -5.28
C LEU A 80 -0.56 4.23 -4.64
N LYS A 81 0.53 4.05 -3.90
CA LYS A 81 1.39 5.15 -3.40
C LYS A 81 1.97 5.95 -4.57
N GLY A 82 2.49 5.27 -5.59
CA GLY A 82 2.98 5.90 -6.82
C GLY A 82 1.88 6.70 -7.52
N LEU A 83 0.68 6.12 -7.61
CA LEU A 83 -0.49 6.81 -8.15
C LEU A 83 -0.84 8.07 -7.34
N MET A 84 -0.88 8.00 -6.02
CA MET A 84 -1.12 9.16 -5.14
C MET A 84 -0.11 10.30 -5.42
N ASN A 85 1.16 9.97 -5.59
CA ASN A 85 2.20 10.98 -5.76
C ASN A 85 2.18 11.60 -7.18
N THR A 86 1.76 10.83 -8.19
CA THR A 86 1.73 11.26 -9.61
C THR A 86 0.40 11.86 -10.07
N ALA A 87 -0.74 11.39 -9.54
CA ALA A 87 -2.08 11.86 -9.89
C ALA A 87 -2.39 13.26 -9.33
N ARG A 88 -1.58 13.72 -8.37
CA ARG A 88 -1.63 15.08 -7.85
C ARG A 88 -1.18 16.05 -8.94
N VAL A 89 -2.11 16.87 -9.42
CA VAL A 89 -1.76 18.10 -10.15
C VAL A 89 -1.50 19.18 -9.10
N THR A 90 -0.25 19.35 -8.67
CA THR A 90 0.10 20.46 -7.76
C THR A 90 -0.04 21.80 -8.50
N PRO A 91 -0.89 22.75 -8.06
CA PRO A 91 -0.92 24.08 -8.68
C PRO A 91 0.30 24.93 -8.30
N GLU A 92 0.91 24.71 -7.14
CA GLU A 92 2.13 25.41 -6.69
C GLU A 92 2.64 24.72 -5.41
N LEU A 93 3.80 24.08 -5.51
CA LEU A 93 4.71 23.83 -4.39
C LEU A 93 6.12 24.07 -4.91
N ASN A 94 6.41 25.30 -5.36
CA ASN A 94 7.79 25.74 -5.49
C ASN A 94 8.00 27.28 -5.46
N PRO A 95 8.17 27.89 -4.27
CA PRO A 95 8.79 29.22 -4.18
C PRO A 95 10.33 29.17 -4.24
N ASP A 96 10.96 28.03 -3.93
CA ASP A 96 12.40 27.96 -3.57
C ASP A 96 13.25 26.98 -4.40
N GLY A 97 12.80 26.60 -5.61
CA GLY A 97 13.59 25.89 -6.61
C GLY A 97 13.83 24.39 -6.39
N ASP A 98 13.94 23.90 -5.16
CA ASP A 98 14.64 22.63 -4.92
C ASP A 98 13.77 21.57 -4.25
N LEU A 99 13.05 20.78 -5.04
CA LEU A 99 12.65 19.43 -4.67
C LEU A 99 12.94 18.52 -5.86
N GLU A 100 14.04 17.76 -5.78
CA GLU A 100 14.22 16.61 -6.64
C GLU A 100 12.98 15.74 -6.52
N LEU A 101 12.40 15.37 -7.67
CA LEU A 101 11.54 14.21 -7.75
C LEU A 101 12.41 13.05 -7.28
N VAL A 102 12.39 12.74 -5.99
CA VAL A 102 12.94 11.48 -5.49
C VAL A 102 12.10 10.44 -6.23
N PRO A 103 12.67 9.71 -7.21
CA PRO A 103 11.97 8.55 -7.73
C PRO A 103 11.71 7.72 -6.48
N LEU A 104 10.45 7.39 -6.18
CA LEU A 104 10.22 6.37 -5.17
C LEU A 104 11.05 5.17 -5.65
N LEU A 105 12.13 4.88 -4.94
CA LEU A 105 12.69 3.55 -4.94
C LEU A 105 11.55 2.73 -4.36
N ILE A 106 10.72 2.19 -5.25
CA ILE A 106 9.76 1.17 -4.91
C ILE A 106 10.63 0.00 -4.51
N GLU A 107 10.97 -0.06 -3.23
CA GLU A 107 11.68 -1.20 -2.68
C GLU A 107 10.85 -2.43 -3.07
N PRO A 108 11.46 -3.40 -3.76
CA PRO A 108 10.74 -4.59 -4.17
C PRO A 108 10.16 -5.20 -2.91
N CYS A 109 8.86 -5.44 -2.94
CA CYS A 109 8.14 -6.01 -1.83
C CYS A 109 8.67 -7.41 -1.56
N CYS A 110 9.36 -7.53 -0.44
CA CYS A 110 9.87 -8.80 0.00
C CYS A 110 8.84 -9.39 0.94
N ALA A 111 8.02 -10.31 0.45
CA ALA A 111 6.97 -10.95 1.24
C ALA A 111 7.49 -11.50 2.58
N GLY A 112 8.75 -11.91 2.60
CA GLY A 112 9.46 -12.42 3.78
C GLY A 112 10.10 -11.38 4.71
N ASP A 113 10.03 -10.07 4.45
CA ASP A 113 10.59 -9.03 5.31
C ASP A 113 9.54 -8.62 6.35
N VAL A 114 9.47 -9.43 7.40
CA VAL A 114 8.45 -9.42 8.46
C VAL A 114 8.66 -8.24 9.40
N ASN A 115 9.90 -7.77 9.55
CA ASN A 115 10.23 -6.65 10.42
C ASN A 115 10.35 -5.31 9.66
N ALA A 116 10.11 -5.30 8.34
CA ALA A 116 10.21 -4.16 7.44
C ALA A 116 11.59 -3.46 7.48
N SER A 117 12.66 -4.25 7.60
CA SER A 117 14.05 -3.77 7.62
C SER A 117 14.62 -3.49 6.23
N GLY A 118 13.93 -3.92 5.17
CA GLY A 118 14.36 -3.84 3.78
C GLY A 118 15.12 -5.09 3.29
N ALA A 119 15.25 -6.13 4.12
CA ALA A 119 15.90 -7.39 3.78
C ALA A 119 15.13 -8.58 4.35
N VAL A 120 15.26 -9.76 3.73
CA VAL A 120 14.75 -11.02 4.27
C VAL A 120 15.91 -11.81 4.87
N ASP A 121 15.98 -11.86 6.20
CA ASP A 121 17.09 -12.49 6.92
C ASP A 121 16.67 -13.25 8.19
N PHE A 122 17.66 -13.49 9.07
CA PHE A 122 17.45 -14.26 10.29
C PHE A 122 16.50 -13.58 11.27
N ASP A 123 16.44 -12.25 11.28
CA ASP A 123 15.56 -11.51 12.17
C ASP A 123 14.09 -11.72 11.78
N ASP A 124 13.80 -11.83 10.47
CA ASP A 124 12.46 -12.15 9.96
C ASP A 124 12.03 -13.56 10.35
N LEU A 125 12.89 -14.55 10.13
CA LEU A 125 12.64 -15.93 10.54
C LEU A 125 12.40 -16.04 12.04
N ASN A 126 13.21 -15.33 12.84
CA ASN A 126 13.08 -15.37 14.28
C ASN A 126 11.74 -14.72 14.73
N LEU A 127 11.32 -13.64 14.07
CA LEU A 127 10.04 -12.99 14.33
C LEU A 127 8.84 -13.88 13.95
N THR A 128 8.89 -14.57 12.81
CA THR A 128 7.86 -15.56 12.41
C THR A 128 7.75 -16.69 13.43
N LEU A 129 8.88 -17.19 13.94
CA LEU A 129 8.89 -18.24 14.96
C LEU A 129 8.43 -17.74 16.33
N GLU A 130 8.67 -16.46 16.67
CA GLU A 130 8.20 -15.84 17.92
C GLU A 130 6.66 -15.84 18.01
N PHE A 131 5.98 -15.59 16.89
CA PHE A 131 4.52 -15.52 16.82
C PHE A 131 3.83 -16.81 16.37
N TRP A 132 4.56 -17.94 16.31
CA TRP A 132 4.02 -19.21 15.82
C TRP A 132 2.71 -19.64 16.49
N GLY A 133 1.69 -19.89 15.69
CA GLY A 133 0.35 -20.28 16.13
C GLY A 133 -0.49 -19.15 16.75
N GLN A 134 -0.06 -17.90 16.58
CA GLN A 134 -0.75 -16.71 17.08
C GLN A 134 -1.08 -15.77 15.92
N PRO A 135 -2.12 -14.91 16.02
CA PRO A 135 -2.31 -13.82 15.06
C PRO A 135 -1.24 -12.74 15.26
N HIS A 136 -0.64 -12.24 14.19
CA HIS A 136 0.30 -11.12 14.24
C HIS A 136 0.33 -10.37 12.91
N GLU A 137 0.15 -9.05 12.94
CA GLU A 137 -0.04 -8.19 11.75
C GLU A 137 1.04 -8.34 10.66
N HIS A 138 2.29 -8.55 11.08
CA HIS A 138 3.41 -8.64 10.14
C HIS A 138 3.88 -10.07 9.89
N ALA A 139 3.69 -10.98 10.87
CA ALA A 139 4.19 -12.35 10.80
C ALA A 139 3.20 -13.32 10.16
N ASP A 140 1.92 -12.92 10.09
CA ASP A 140 0.88 -13.55 9.27
C ASP A 140 0.94 -12.91 7.87
N ILE A 141 1.89 -13.39 7.08
CA ILE A 141 2.31 -12.85 5.79
C ILE A 141 1.24 -13.09 4.73
N ASP A 142 0.55 -14.24 4.78
CA ASP A 142 -0.53 -14.57 3.85
C ASP A 142 -1.90 -13.99 4.29
N GLY A 143 -2.00 -13.48 5.52
CA GLY A 143 -3.17 -12.81 6.07
C GLY A 143 -4.31 -13.78 6.42
N ASN A 144 -4.02 -15.06 6.65
CA ASN A 144 -5.02 -16.08 6.96
C ASN A 144 -5.53 -16.03 8.42
N GLY A 145 -4.92 -15.18 9.25
CA GLY A 145 -5.29 -14.92 10.64
C GLY A 145 -4.43 -15.66 11.67
N ILE A 146 -3.41 -16.43 11.25
CA ILE A 146 -2.52 -17.16 12.15
C ILE A 146 -1.13 -17.36 11.53
N VAL A 147 -0.08 -17.14 12.32
CA VAL A 147 1.29 -17.44 11.87
C VAL A 147 1.52 -18.95 11.87
N ASP A 148 1.73 -19.54 10.70
CA ASP A 148 1.99 -20.97 10.52
C ASP A 148 3.06 -21.29 9.45
N ILE A 149 3.04 -22.53 8.95
CA ILE A 149 4.02 -23.01 7.96
C ILE A 149 3.93 -22.27 6.64
N SER A 150 2.77 -21.70 6.31
CA SER A 150 2.54 -20.91 5.11
C SER A 150 3.40 -19.65 5.17
N ASP A 151 3.37 -18.92 6.29
CA ASP A 151 4.19 -17.72 6.51
C ASP A 151 5.69 -18.03 6.54
N LEU A 152 6.08 -19.14 7.18
CA LEU A 152 7.48 -19.57 7.17
C LEU A 152 7.98 -19.84 5.74
N ASN A 153 7.16 -20.45 4.89
CA ASN A 153 7.55 -20.67 3.50
C ASN A 153 7.72 -19.35 2.74
N GLU A 154 6.89 -18.34 3.01
CA GLU A 154 7.04 -17.00 2.41
C GLU A 154 8.36 -16.33 2.83
N VAL A 155 8.75 -16.44 4.11
CA VAL A 155 10.07 -15.97 4.58
C VAL A 155 11.20 -16.70 3.85
N LEU A 156 11.12 -18.03 3.77
CA LEU A 156 12.16 -18.83 3.10
C LEU A 156 12.25 -18.56 1.59
N ASP A 157 11.12 -18.33 0.93
CA ASP A 157 11.06 -17.97 -0.49
C ASP A 157 11.69 -16.59 -0.71
N GLY A 158 11.38 -15.61 0.15
CA GLY A 158 12.01 -14.28 0.13
C GLY A 158 13.53 -14.34 0.32
N TRP A 159 13.99 -15.21 1.21
CA TRP A 159 15.41 -15.43 1.49
C TRP A 159 16.15 -15.98 0.27
N LEU A 160 15.55 -16.93 -0.46
CA LEU A 160 16.16 -17.57 -1.63
C LEU A 160 16.13 -16.68 -2.89
N LEU A 161 15.22 -15.71 -2.96
CA LEU A 161 15.05 -14.82 -4.12
C LEU A 161 15.95 -13.57 -4.08
N GLY A 162 16.76 -13.38 -3.02
CA GLY A 162 17.77 -12.31 -2.95
C GLY A 162 17.19 -10.93 -2.68
N CYS A 163 16.05 -10.88 -1.99
CA CYS A 163 15.43 -9.66 -1.55
C CYS A 163 16.30 -9.01 -0.43
N GLY A 164 17.06 -7.96 -0.79
CA GLY A 164 17.93 -7.22 0.15
C GLY A 164 19.39 -7.67 0.28
N GLY A 165 19.91 -8.47 -0.68
CA GLY A 165 21.32 -8.89 -0.74
C GLY A 165 22.25 -7.96 -1.52
#